data_AF-A0A397C2V4-F1
#
_entry.id   AF-A0A397C2V4-F1
#
_cell.length_a   1.000
_cell.length_b   1.000
_cell.length_c   1.000
_cell.angle_alpha   90.00
_cell.angle_beta   90.00
_cell.angle_gamma   90.00
#
_symmetry.space_group_name_H-M   'P 1'
#
loop_
_entity.id
_entity.type
_entity.pdbx_description
1 polymer ?
#
loop_
_entity_poly.entity_id
_entity_poly.type
_entity_poly.pdbx_seq_one_letter_code
_entity_poly.pdbx_strand_id
1 'polypeptide(L)'
;MLPLLHQIHSDEVSTSMLKNATWVLSNFCRGTPRPRFELVRPALSTLSHLLSSNDPNVVADACWALSYFSDGPTNSIQNVLDTTGIVPRLIRLLAHKDKDVVYPVVRTLGNMMTAGTDVPAVRENIGEEECWTVRTLSAGSMPHIQAIVDAHIVPPMVELLTTGQFNMQKEAAWVILHATSCGSRVQTQYLVEQ
;
A
#
# COMPACT_ATOMS: atom_id res chain seq x y z
N MET A 1 18.82 -1.19 -13.02
CA MET A 1 17.39 -0.81 -12.96
C MET A 1 16.95 0.02 -14.17
N LEU A 2 17.63 1.12 -14.53
CA LEU A 2 17.18 2.02 -15.63
C LEU A 2 16.88 1.33 -16.98
N PRO A 3 17.69 0.37 -17.49
CA PRO A 3 17.36 -0.31 -18.74
C PRO A 3 16.04 -1.11 -18.67
N LEU A 4 15.74 -1.68 -17.50
CA LEU A 4 14.48 -2.40 -17.27
C LEU A 4 13.28 -1.45 -17.31
N LEU A 5 13.42 -0.26 -16.69
CA LEU A 5 12.36 0.75 -16.73
C LEU A 5 12.10 1.22 -18.17
N HIS A 6 13.15 1.43 -18.96
CA HIS A 6 13.01 1.77 -20.37
C HIS A 6 12.27 0.68 -21.15
N GLN A 7 12.58 -0.60 -20.89
CA GLN A 7 11.90 -1.71 -21.53
C GLN A 7 10.39 -1.76 -21.21
N ILE A 8 10.01 -1.42 -19.97
CA ILE A 8 8.61 -1.39 -19.53
C ILE A 8 7.81 -0.30 -20.26
N HIS A 9 8.43 0.85 -20.53
CA HIS A 9 7.80 1.97 -21.23
C HIS A 9 7.87 1.86 -22.76
N SER A 10 8.39 0.77 -23.30
CA SER A 10 8.46 0.56 -24.75
C SER A 10 7.09 0.14 -25.30
N ASP A 11 6.63 0.81 -26.36
CA ASP A 11 5.37 0.49 -27.04
C ASP A 11 5.36 -0.91 -27.68
N GLU A 12 6.53 -1.50 -27.91
CA GLU A 12 6.70 -2.82 -28.52
C GLU A 12 6.87 -3.96 -27.49
N VAL A 13 6.73 -3.67 -26.19
CA VAL A 13 6.94 -4.69 -25.15
C VAL A 13 5.86 -5.77 -25.22
N SER A 14 6.28 -7.02 -25.36
CA SER A 14 5.35 -8.15 -25.33
C SER A 14 4.75 -8.33 -23.93
N THR A 15 3.52 -8.84 -23.83
CA THR A 15 2.87 -9.11 -22.54
C THR A 15 3.71 -10.01 -21.63
N SER A 16 4.39 -11.02 -22.20
CA SER A 16 5.26 -11.91 -21.42
C SER A 16 6.49 -11.17 -20.88
N MET A 17 7.07 -10.27 -21.67
CA MET A 17 8.21 -9.46 -21.22
C MET A 17 7.76 -8.47 -20.14
N LEU A 18 6.60 -7.84 -20.30
CA LEU A 18 6.05 -6.89 -19.34
C LEU A 18 5.81 -7.55 -17.96
N LYS A 19 5.26 -8.77 -17.95
CA LYS A 19 5.11 -9.58 -16.72
C LYS A 19 6.45 -9.81 -16.04
N ASN A 20 7.41 -10.37 -16.77
CA ASN A 20 8.73 -10.66 -16.23
C ASN A 20 9.44 -9.40 -15.74
N ALA A 21 9.36 -8.30 -16.49
CA ALA A 21 9.98 -7.05 -16.11
C ALA A 21 9.35 -6.45 -14.85
N THR A 22 8.02 -6.55 -14.71
CA THR A 22 7.30 -6.08 -13.52
C THR A 22 7.62 -6.94 -12.30
N TRP A 23 7.69 -8.26 -12.47
CA TRP A 23 8.12 -9.18 -11.43
C TRP A 23 9.58 -8.95 -10.98
N VAL A 24 10.48 -8.66 -11.92
CA VAL A 24 11.87 -8.28 -11.57
C VAL A 24 11.88 -6.95 -10.81
N LEU A 25 11.05 -5.98 -11.22
CA LEU A 25 10.92 -4.71 -10.54
C LEU A 25 10.40 -4.85 -9.10
N SER A 26 9.42 -5.73 -8.86
CA SER A 26 8.93 -6.02 -7.51
C SER A 26 10.01 -6.67 -6.63
N ASN A 27 10.80 -7.57 -7.20
CA ASN A 27 11.94 -8.18 -6.51
C ASN A 27 13.04 -7.17 -6.18
N PHE A 28 13.31 -6.17 -7.03
CA PHE A 28 14.26 -5.09 -6.70
C PHE A 28 13.81 -4.24 -5.49
N CYS A 29 12.50 -4.17 -5.24
CA CYS A 29 11.94 -3.43 -4.10
C CYS A 29 11.86 -4.30 -2.83
N ARG A 30 12.03 -5.62 -2.95
CA ARG A 30 11.89 -6.59 -1.85
C ARG A 30 13.22 -6.82 -1.14
N GLY A 31 13.18 -7.04 0.18
CA GLY A 31 14.32 -7.58 0.92
C GLY A 31 14.44 -7.12 2.37
N THR A 32 15.16 -7.94 3.16
CA THR A 32 15.64 -7.63 4.50
C THR A 32 17.11 -8.06 4.58
N PRO A 33 18.09 -7.13 4.56
CA PRO A 33 17.94 -5.68 4.66
C PRO A 33 17.27 -5.04 3.43
N ARG A 34 16.59 -3.91 3.64
CA ARG A 34 15.87 -3.19 2.59
C ARG A 34 16.85 -2.63 1.55
N PRO A 35 16.46 -2.58 0.26
CA PRO A 35 17.26 -1.88 -0.74
C PRO A 35 17.36 -0.39 -0.39
N ARG A 36 18.45 0.26 -0.81
CA ARG A 36 18.61 1.70 -0.62
C ARG A 36 17.52 2.42 -1.41
N PHE A 37 16.70 3.23 -0.73
CA PHE A 37 15.54 3.89 -1.31
C PHE A 37 15.89 4.68 -2.59
N GLU A 38 16.99 5.43 -2.60
CA GLU A 38 17.42 6.21 -3.78
C GLU A 38 17.66 5.36 -5.04
N LEU A 39 18.05 4.09 -4.88
CA LEU A 39 18.29 3.19 -6.00
C LEU A 39 16.99 2.66 -6.61
N VAL A 40 15.92 2.58 -5.83
CA VAL A 40 14.62 2.04 -6.26
C VAL A 40 13.60 3.14 -6.53
N ARG A 41 13.73 4.34 -5.95
CA ARG A 41 12.82 5.49 -6.10
C ARG A 41 12.39 5.78 -7.55
N PRO A 42 13.27 5.71 -8.58
CA PRO A 42 12.84 5.88 -9.98
C PRO A 42 11.77 4.89 -10.47
N ALA A 43 11.56 3.77 -9.77
CA ALA A 43 10.51 2.81 -10.10
C ALA A 43 9.09 3.35 -9.85
N LEU A 44 8.90 4.33 -8.96
CA LEU A 44 7.56 4.79 -8.55
C LEU A 44 6.72 5.30 -9.72
N SER A 45 7.30 6.07 -10.64
CA SER A 45 6.59 6.54 -11.84
C SER A 45 6.20 5.40 -12.76
N THR A 46 7.07 4.41 -12.91
CA THR A 46 6.81 3.20 -13.69
C THR A 46 5.74 2.33 -13.03
N LEU A 47 5.75 2.20 -11.71
CA LEU A 47 4.72 1.47 -10.97
C LEU A 47 3.35 2.14 -11.12
N SER A 48 3.29 3.48 -11.03
CA SER A 48 2.04 4.23 -11.30
C SER A 48 1.47 3.93 -12.70
N HIS A 49 2.34 3.88 -13.71
CA HIS A 49 1.94 3.47 -15.07
C HIS A 49 1.42 2.02 -15.12
N LEU A 50 2.17 1.07 -14.52
CA LEU A 50 1.84 -0.36 -14.52
C LEU A 50 0.52 -0.70 -13.81
N LEU A 51 0.11 0.10 -12.82
CA LEU A 51 -1.20 -0.07 -12.17
C LEU A 51 -2.38 0.08 -13.14
N SER A 52 -2.17 0.72 -14.30
CA SER A 52 -3.19 0.89 -15.35
C SER A 52 -3.23 -0.28 -16.34
N SER A 53 -2.38 -1.31 -16.16
CA SER A 53 -2.37 -2.51 -17.00
C SER A 53 -3.70 -3.27 -16.93
N ASN A 54 -4.05 -3.92 -18.05
CA ASN A 54 -5.18 -4.84 -18.14
C ASN A 54 -4.82 -6.28 -17.71
N ASP A 55 -3.52 -6.57 -17.50
CA ASP A 55 -3.07 -7.89 -17.06
C ASP A 55 -3.01 -7.96 -15.52
N PRO A 56 -3.81 -8.83 -14.87
CA PRO A 56 -3.83 -8.93 -13.41
C PRO A 56 -2.48 -9.27 -12.78
N ASN A 57 -1.61 -10.04 -13.44
CA ASN A 57 -0.30 -10.39 -12.88
C ASN A 57 0.61 -9.17 -12.84
N VAL A 58 0.58 -8.35 -13.88
CA VAL A 58 1.34 -7.09 -13.93
C VAL A 58 0.85 -6.15 -12.82
N VAL A 59 -0.48 -6.02 -12.65
CA VAL A 59 -1.04 -5.17 -11.61
C VAL A 59 -0.69 -5.71 -10.22
N ALA A 60 -0.78 -7.03 -9.99
CA ALA A 60 -0.45 -7.66 -8.72
C ALA A 60 1.03 -7.43 -8.35
N ASP A 61 1.97 -7.69 -9.27
CA ASP A 61 3.40 -7.46 -9.04
C ASP A 61 3.73 -5.98 -8.79
N ALA A 62 3.05 -5.07 -9.50
CA ALA A 62 3.18 -3.64 -9.25
C ALA A 62 2.67 -3.26 -7.84
N CYS A 63 1.54 -3.81 -7.40
CA CYS A 63 1.02 -3.59 -6.05
C CYS A 63 1.96 -4.18 -4.99
N TRP A 64 2.55 -5.35 -5.24
CA TRP A 64 3.56 -5.92 -4.34
C TRP A 64 4.77 -5.01 -4.19
N ALA A 65 5.29 -4.47 -5.30
CA ALA A 65 6.39 -3.51 -5.25
C ALA A 65 6.03 -2.28 -4.40
N LEU A 66 4.83 -1.73 -4.57
CA LEU A 66 4.33 -0.60 -3.76
C LEU A 66 4.16 -0.95 -2.28
N SER A 67 3.74 -2.18 -1.97
CA SER A 67 3.67 -2.67 -0.59
C SER A 67 5.06 -2.62 0.08
N TYR A 68 6.13 -2.95 -0.65
CA TYR A 68 7.50 -2.86 -0.14
C TYR A 68 8.00 -1.41 -0.01
N PHE A 69 7.57 -0.50 -0.89
CA PHE A 69 7.86 0.94 -0.75
C PHE A 69 7.20 1.54 0.49
N SER A 70 5.95 1.17 0.73
CA SER A 70 5.15 1.66 1.86
C SER A 70 5.55 1.02 3.19
N ASP A 71 6.14 -0.18 3.19
CA ASP A 71 6.72 -0.80 4.38
C ASP A 71 8.09 -0.15 4.65
N GLY A 72 8.09 1.13 5.02
CA GLY A 72 9.24 2.04 4.92
C GLY A 72 9.23 3.14 6.00
N PRO A 73 10.36 3.85 6.18
CA PRO A 73 10.34 5.12 6.91
C PRO A 73 9.36 6.12 6.29
N THR A 74 8.93 7.13 7.07
CA THR A 74 7.91 8.11 6.66
C THR A 74 8.20 8.78 5.31
N ASN A 75 9.46 9.06 4.98
CA ASN A 75 9.84 9.62 3.69
C ASN A 75 9.53 8.67 2.51
N SER A 76 9.74 7.36 2.65
CA SER A 76 9.39 6.39 1.61
C SER A 76 7.89 6.36 1.35
N ILE A 77 7.09 6.37 2.44
CA ILE A 77 5.63 6.41 2.34
C ILE A 77 5.16 7.72 1.69
N GLN A 78 5.74 8.86 2.09
CA GLN A 78 5.44 10.17 1.50
C GLN A 78 5.70 10.19 -0.01
N ASN A 79 6.78 9.57 -0.48
CA ASN A 79 7.05 9.48 -1.92
C ASN A 79 5.97 8.66 -2.67
N VAL A 80 5.41 7.61 -2.05
CA VAL A 80 4.30 6.85 -2.64
C VAL A 80 3.04 7.73 -2.71
N LEU A 81 2.74 8.48 -1.64
CA LEU A 81 1.61 9.41 -1.56
C LEU A 81 1.70 10.54 -2.59
N ASP A 82 2.88 11.14 -2.73
CA ASP A 82 3.12 12.26 -3.64
C ASP A 82 3.15 11.83 -5.11
N THR A 83 3.37 10.52 -5.38
CA THR A 83 3.37 10.00 -6.75
C THR A 83 1.94 9.97 -7.28
N THR A 84 1.67 10.87 -8.23
CA THR A 84 0.36 11.04 -8.85
C THR A 84 -0.17 9.73 -9.41
N GLY A 85 -1.45 9.46 -9.15
CA GLY A 85 -2.19 8.33 -9.70
C GLY A 85 -2.13 7.04 -8.88
N ILE A 86 -1.16 6.88 -7.96
CA ILE A 86 -1.03 5.65 -7.18
C ILE A 86 -2.23 5.45 -6.25
N VAL A 87 -2.45 6.37 -5.31
CA VAL A 87 -3.51 6.22 -4.29
C VAL A 87 -4.90 6.04 -4.90
N PRO A 88 -5.38 6.92 -5.82
CA PRO A 88 -6.69 6.76 -6.44
C PRO A 88 -6.85 5.43 -7.17
N ARG A 89 -5.76 4.91 -7.76
CA ARG A 89 -5.80 3.63 -8.47
C ARG A 89 -5.81 2.45 -7.51
N LEU A 90 -5.02 2.47 -6.45
CA LEU A 90 -5.06 1.44 -5.39
C LEU A 90 -6.47 1.30 -4.81
N ILE A 91 -7.16 2.41 -4.53
CA ILE A 91 -8.54 2.38 -4.03
C ILE A 91 -9.48 1.69 -5.02
N ARG A 92 -9.41 2.01 -6.31
CA ARG A 92 -10.22 1.33 -7.34
C ARG A 92 -9.92 -0.16 -7.44
N LEU A 93 -8.67 -0.56 -7.18
CA LEU A 93 -8.25 -1.96 -7.23
C LEU A 93 -8.74 -2.79 -6.02
N LEU A 94 -9.27 -2.16 -4.97
CA LEU A 94 -9.93 -2.89 -3.87
C LEU A 94 -11.17 -3.66 -4.35
N ALA A 95 -11.84 -3.16 -5.39
CA ALA A 95 -12.98 -3.83 -6.02
C ALA A 95 -12.58 -4.87 -7.08
N HIS A 96 -11.28 -5.19 -7.21
CA HIS A 96 -10.81 -6.18 -8.18
C HIS A 96 -11.25 -7.60 -7.78
N LYS A 97 -11.65 -8.42 -8.75
CA LYS A 97 -12.16 -9.79 -8.48
C LYS A 97 -11.06 -10.77 -8.06
N ASP A 98 -9.84 -10.50 -8.50
CA ASP A 98 -8.67 -11.33 -8.19
C ASP A 98 -8.07 -10.94 -6.84
N LYS A 99 -8.06 -11.89 -5.90
CA LYS A 99 -7.54 -11.70 -4.54
C LYS A 99 -6.01 -11.49 -4.53
N ASP A 100 -5.31 -11.98 -5.53
CA ASP A 100 -3.86 -11.80 -5.66
C ASP A 100 -3.50 -10.34 -6.02
N VAL A 101 -4.46 -9.59 -6.59
CA VAL A 101 -4.37 -8.14 -6.75
C VAL A 101 -4.82 -7.40 -5.49
N VAL A 102 -5.94 -7.81 -4.89
CA VAL A 102 -6.51 -7.08 -3.73
C VAL A 102 -5.61 -7.15 -2.51
N TYR A 103 -4.99 -8.30 -2.22
CA TYR A 103 -4.16 -8.45 -1.02
C TYR A 103 -3.00 -7.45 -0.93
N PRO A 104 -2.12 -7.33 -1.94
CA PRO A 104 -1.03 -6.35 -1.88
C PRO A 104 -1.56 -4.91 -1.84
N VAL A 105 -2.72 -4.60 -2.43
CA VAL A 105 -3.35 -3.27 -2.33
C VAL A 105 -3.71 -2.94 -0.88
N VAL A 106 -4.40 -3.84 -0.18
CA VAL A 106 -4.77 -3.65 1.23
C VAL A 106 -3.52 -3.46 2.08
N ARG A 107 -2.49 -4.28 1.85
CA ARG A 107 -1.21 -4.16 2.54
C ARG A 107 -0.53 -2.80 2.30
N THR A 108 -0.49 -2.34 1.05
CA THR A 108 0.06 -1.01 0.72
C THR A 108 -0.70 0.09 1.46
N LEU A 109 -2.03 0.08 1.43
CA LEU A 109 -2.85 1.08 2.11
C LEU A 109 -2.66 1.04 3.63
N GLY A 110 -2.59 -0.15 4.24
CA GLY A 110 -2.31 -0.31 5.67
C GLY A 110 -0.97 0.29 6.08
N ASN A 111 0.09 -0.01 5.34
CA ASN A 111 1.41 0.58 5.55
C ASN A 111 1.41 2.11 5.36
N MET A 112 0.59 2.64 4.46
CA MET A 112 0.51 4.09 4.25
C MET A 112 -0.12 4.83 5.43
N MET A 113 -1.01 4.16 6.17
CA MET A 113 -1.64 4.72 7.37
C MET A 113 -0.67 4.87 8.55
N THR A 114 0.49 4.21 8.50
CA THR A 114 1.55 4.36 9.52
C THR A 114 2.53 5.49 9.23
N ALA A 115 2.36 6.28 8.16
CA ALA A 115 3.21 7.44 7.93
C ALA A 115 3.10 8.49 9.05
N GLY A 116 4.25 8.93 9.57
CA GLY A 116 4.32 9.84 10.72
C GLY A 116 4.55 9.13 12.05
N THR A 117 4.39 7.81 12.11
CA THR A 117 4.74 7.01 13.28
C THR A 117 6.24 6.75 13.24
N ASP A 118 7.06 7.72 13.65
CA ASP A 118 8.52 7.56 13.84
C ASP A 118 8.81 6.69 15.08
N VAL A 119 8.04 5.61 15.26
CA VAL A 119 8.29 4.58 16.25
C VAL A 119 9.37 3.71 15.64
N PRO A 120 10.57 3.60 16.24
CA PRO A 120 11.60 2.69 15.75
C PRO A 120 10.97 1.32 15.58
N ALA A 121 11.27 0.64 14.48
CA ALA A 121 10.76 -0.70 14.20
C ALA A 121 11.20 -1.65 15.33
N VAL A 122 10.41 -1.76 16.39
CA VAL A 122 10.56 -2.79 17.43
C VAL A 122 10.01 -4.08 16.84
N ARG A 123 10.73 -4.59 15.84
CA ARG A 123 10.70 -6.01 15.49
C ARG A 123 11.74 -6.66 16.39
N GLU A 124 11.36 -6.99 17.62
CA GLU A 124 11.85 -8.17 18.36
C GLU A 124 11.41 -8.12 19.84
N ASN A 125 10.65 -9.15 20.23
CA ASN A 125 10.71 -9.81 21.55
C ASN A 125 9.88 -9.39 22.76
N ILE A 126 8.74 -8.71 22.69
CA ILE A 126 7.87 -8.63 23.89
C ILE A 126 6.38 -8.72 23.53
N GLY A 127 5.59 -9.41 24.37
CA GLY A 127 4.14 -9.36 24.35
C GLY A 127 3.66 -7.94 24.64
N GLU A 128 3.38 -7.18 23.59
CA GLU A 128 3.10 -5.73 23.61
C GLU A 128 2.11 -5.29 22.50
N GLU A 129 1.15 -6.13 22.09
CA GLU A 129 0.21 -5.75 21.01
C GLU A 129 -0.63 -4.50 21.37
N GLU A 130 -1.01 -4.32 22.63
CA GLU A 130 -1.88 -3.21 23.07
C GLU A 130 -1.12 -1.88 23.18
N CYS A 131 0.13 -1.90 23.67
CA CYS A 131 0.95 -0.69 23.84
C CYS A 131 1.52 -0.18 22.51
N TRP A 132 1.85 -1.11 21.59
CA TRP A 132 2.30 -0.75 20.25
C TRP A 132 1.18 -0.13 19.42
N THR A 133 -0.01 -0.75 19.44
CA THR A 133 -1.19 -0.28 18.70
C THR A 133 -1.55 1.15 19.12
N VAL A 134 -1.68 1.42 20.42
CA VAL A 134 -2.05 2.76 20.93
C VAL A 134 -1.04 3.85 20.53
N ARG A 135 0.26 3.55 20.48
CA ARG A 135 1.30 4.52 20.07
C ARG A 135 1.29 4.79 18.57
N THR A 136 1.13 3.77 17.74
CA THR A 136 1.02 3.92 16.27
C THR A 136 -0.25 4.70 15.89
N LEU A 137 -1.35 4.49 16.61
CA LEU A 137 -2.59 5.26 16.45
C LEU A 137 -2.44 6.74 16.85
N SER A 138 -1.54 7.06 17.78
CA SER A 138 -1.35 8.45 18.23
C SER A 138 -0.45 9.29 17.30
N ALA A 139 0.24 8.65 16.34
CA ALA A 139 1.31 9.27 15.56
C ALA A 139 1.08 9.31 14.04
N GLY A 140 -0.06 8.80 13.54
CA GLY A 140 -0.39 8.92 12.11
C GLY A 140 -0.55 10.38 11.68
N SER A 141 0.02 10.76 10.54
CA SER A 141 -0.10 12.14 10.05
C SER A 141 -1.55 12.41 9.60
N MET A 142 -2.24 13.32 10.30
CA MET A 142 -3.64 13.71 10.03
C MET A 142 -3.93 13.98 8.53
N PRO A 143 -3.02 14.59 7.72
CA PRO A 143 -3.24 14.77 6.29
C PRO A 143 -3.32 13.46 5.48
N HIS A 144 -2.55 12.43 5.84
CA HIS A 144 -2.55 11.15 5.12
C HIS A 144 -3.83 10.37 5.38
N ILE A 145 -4.27 10.40 6.64
CA ILE A 145 -5.49 9.73 7.08
C ILE A 145 -6.70 10.43 6.47
N GLN A 146 -6.72 11.76 6.42
CA GLN A 146 -7.76 12.53 5.73
C GLN A 146 -7.85 12.17 4.25
N ALA A 147 -6.73 12.12 3.53
CA ALA A 147 -6.71 11.76 2.11
C ALA A 147 -7.26 10.35 1.85
N ILE A 148 -7.06 9.43 2.79
CA ILE A 148 -7.56 8.06 2.73
C ILE A 148 -9.07 8.01 3.09
N VAL A 149 -9.51 8.76 4.10
CA VAL A 149 -10.94 8.90 4.45
C VAL A 149 -11.75 9.54 3.32
N ASP A 150 -11.26 10.62 2.72
CA ASP A 150 -11.89 11.31 1.57
C ASP A 150 -12.01 10.39 0.34
N ALA A 151 -11.20 9.34 0.31
CA ALA A 151 -11.18 8.33 -0.73
C ALA A 151 -12.23 7.20 -0.56
N HIS A 152 -13.05 7.24 0.50
CA HIS A 152 -14.09 6.22 0.77
C HIS A 152 -13.57 4.78 0.84
N ILE A 153 -12.41 4.58 1.44
CA ILE A 153 -11.77 3.26 1.66
C ILE A 153 -12.53 2.34 2.63
N VAL A 154 -13.30 2.88 3.56
CA VAL A 154 -13.85 2.06 4.66
C VAL A 154 -14.90 1.03 4.21
N PRO A 155 -15.90 1.35 3.36
CA PRO A 155 -16.86 0.34 2.91
C PRO A 155 -16.19 -0.88 2.24
N PRO A 156 -15.21 -0.71 1.31
CA PRO A 156 -14.42 -1.85 0.82
C PRO A 156 -13.70 -2.64 1.91
N MET A 157 -13.13 -1.99 2.92
CA MET A 157 -12.44 -2.70 4.02
C MET A 157 -13.41 -3.51 4.87
N VAL A 158 -14.61 -2.99 5.14
CA VAL A 158 -15.67 -3.71 5.87
C VAL A 158 -16.14 -4.94 5.07
N GLU A 159 -16.28 -4.82 3.76
CA GLU A 159 -16.56 -5.98 2.90
C GLU A 159 -15.45 -7.03 3.00
N LEU A 160 -14.18 -6.60 2.96
CA LEU A 160 -13.03 -7.52 3.08
C LEU A 160 -12.92 -8.18 4.46
N LEU A 161 -13.38 -7.52 5.54
CA LEU A 161 -13.46 -8.15 6.86
C LEU A 161 -14.38 -9.37 6.86
N THR A 162 -15.46 -9.34 6.07
CA THR A 162 -16.44 -10.43 6.04
C THR A 162 -16.12 -11.49 4.97
N THR A 163 -15.54 -11.08 3.84
CA THR A 163 -15.35 -11.94 2.65
C THR A 163 -13.90 -12.38 2.40
N GLY A 164 -12.94 -11.69 3.01
CA GLY A 164 -11.51 -11.91 2.84
C GLY A 164 -11.01 -13.19 3.53
N GLN A 165 -9.84 -13.66 3.11
CA GLN A 165 -9.11 -14.70 3.86
C GLN A 165 -8.48 -14.08 5.11
N PHE A 166 -8.13 -14.91 6.11
CA PHE A 166 -7.65 -14.45 7.42
C PHE A 166 -6.60 -13.32 7.38
N ASN A 167 -5.55 -13.46 6.56
CA ASN A 167 -4.51 -12.43 6.45
C ASN A 167 -5.05 -11.11 5.87
N MET A 168 -5.96 -11.17 4.91
CA MET A 168 -6.61 -9.99 4.32
C MET A 168 -7.56 -9.33 5.33
N GLN A 169 -8.31 -10.12 6.11
CA GLN A 169 -9.14 -9.61 7.19
C GLN A 169 -8.32 -8.89 8.24
N LYS A 170 -7.17 -9.45 8.63
CA LYS A 170 -6.24 -8.81 9.57
C LYS A 170 -5.75 -7.44 9.05
N GLU A 171 -5.33 -7.37 7.79
CA GLU A 171 -4.86 -6.11 7.19
C GLU A 171 -6.02 -5.09 7.04
N ALA A 172 -7.22 -5.55 6.64
CA ALA A 172 -8.40 -4.68 6.56
C ALA A 172 -8.82 -4.14 7.95
N ALA A 173 -8.74 -4.97 8.99
CA ALA A 173 -8.98 -4.56 10.37
C ALA A 173 -7.97 -3.47 10.80
N TRP A 174 -6.70 -3.65 10.44
CA TRP A 174 -5.65 -2.66 10.69
C TRP A 174 -5.95 -1.31 10.01
N VAL A 175 -6.38 -1.31 8.75
CA VAL A 175 -6.76 -0.09 8.02
C VAL A 175 -7.93 0.63 8.72
N ILE A 176 -8.99 -0.10 9.09
CA ILE A 176 -10.16 0.46 9.78
C ILE A 176 -9.78 1.02 11.16
N LEU A 177 -8.95 0.29 11.90
CA LEU A 177 -8.47 0.73 13.21
C LEU A 177 -7.75 2.08 13.13
N HIS A 178 -6.87 2.26 12.14
CA HIS A 178 -6.21 3.54 11.91
C HIS A 178 -7.16 4.64 11.47
N ALA A 179 -8.09 4.35 10.56
CA ALA A 179 -9.06 5.34 10.09
C ALA A 179 -9.97 5.84 11.22
N THR A 180 -10.36 4.96 12.15
CA THR A 180 -11.26 5.28 13.27
C THR A 180 -10.57 5.94 14.45
N SER A 181 -9.33 5.55 14.75
CA SER A 181 -8.60 6.06 15.92
C SER A 181 -7.98 7.44 15.69
N CYS A 182 -7.68 7.78 14.44
CA CYS A 182 -7.09 9.06 14.07
C CYS A 182 -8.08 10.00 13.37
N GLY A 183 -9.30 9.52 13.06
CA GLY A 183 -10.35 10.34 12.48
C GLY A 183 -10.93 11.34 13.49
N SER A 184 -11.43 12.47 13.00
CA SER A 184 -12.25 13.37 13.80
C SER A 184 -13.53 12.66 14.27
N ARG A 185 -14.15 13.12 15.35
CA ARG A 185 -15.39 12.53 15.88
C ARG A 185 -16.50 12.41 14.83
N VAL A 186 -16.59 13.35 13.90
CA VAL A 186 -17.55 13.33 12.78
C VAL A 186 -17.22 12.23 11.78
N GLN A 187 -15.94 12.04 11.45
CA GLN A 187 -15.49 10.96 10.58
C GLN A 187 -15.72 9.61 11.24
N THR A 188 -15.32 9.43 12.50
CA THR A 188 -15.56 8.19 13.23
C THR A 188 -17.06 7.86 13.28
N GLN A 189 -17.92 8.84 13.49
CA GLN A 189 -19.37 8.64 13.45
C GLN A 189 -19.87 8.24 12.05
N TYR A 190 -19.41 8.92 11.00
CA TYR A 190 -19.71 8.53 9.62
C TYR A 190 -19.26 7.09 9.31
N LEU A 191 -18.07 6.69 9.77
CA LEU A 191 -17.52 5.35 9.57
C LEU A 191 -18.34 4.25 10.29
N VAL A 192 -18.93 4.57 11.44
CA VAL A 192 -19.82 3.64 12.18
C VAL A 192 -21.18 3.48 11.50
N GLU A 193 -21.61 4.48 10.72
CA GLU A 193 -22.89 4.49 10.00
C GLU A 193 -22.83 3.84 8.59
N GLN A 194 -21.64 3.49 8.09
CA GLN A 194 -21.44 2.75 6.83
C GLN A 194 -21.66 1.25 7.01
#